data_AF-A0A957ZUD0-F1
#
_entry.id   AF-A0A957ZUD0-F1
#
_cell.length_a   1.000
_cell.length_b   1.000
_cell.length_c   1.000
_cell.angle_alpha   90.00
_cell.angle_beta   90.00
_cell.angle_gamma   90.00
#
_symmetry.space_group_name_H-M   'P 1'
#
loop_
_entity.id
_entity.type
_entity.pdbx_description
1 polymer ?
#
loop_
_entity_poly.entity_id
_entity_poly.type
_entity_poly.pdbx_seq_one_letter_code
_entity_poly.pdbx_strand_id
1 'polypeptide(L)'
;ILCYNHGSKTVFGAVRTSFTEQIMSTHVVELSSDLVRFLRPLSDRPLREVTEELLVLELYRRHQLSSGKAAELLGMSRWEFIHYASRQGIRSLTLPKMKSMKSP
;
A
#
# COMPACT_ATOMS: atom_id res chain seq x y z
N ILE A 1 -39.03 30.50 -23.18
CA ILE A 1 -39.07 31.16 -21.86
C ILE A 1 -37.85 30.67 -21.09
N LEU A 2 -36.83 31.52 -20.97
CA LEU A 2 -35.66 31.25 -20.14
C LEU A 2 -36.03 31.62 -18.71
N CYS A 3 -35.96 30.66 -17.79
CA CYS A 3 -35.88 30.96 -16.37
C CYS A 3 -34.44 30.74 -15.93
N TYR A 4 -33.66 31.82 -15.92
CA TYR A 4 -32.45 31.94 -15.12
C TYR A 4 -32.88 31.85 -13.65
N ASN A 5 -32.27 30.98 -12.85
CA ASN A 5 -32.34 31.15 -11.41
C ASN A 5 -30.96 31.05 -10.75
N HIS A 6 -30.84 31.93 -9.77
CA HIS A 6 -29.68 32.48 -9.13
C HIS A 6 -29.00 31.46 -8.20
N GLY A 7 -27.66 31.46 -8.23
CA GLY A 7 -26.79 31.22 -7.08
C GLY A 7 -27.19 30.16 -6.06
N SER A 8 -26.49 29.03 -6.08
CA SER A 8 -26.10 28.35 -4.84
C SER A 8 -24.76 27.65 -5.03
N LYS A 9 -23.83 28.05 -4.18
CA LYS A 9 -22.48 27.52 -4.07
C LYS A 9 -22.58 26.09 -3.54
N THR A 10 -22.42 25.09 -4.41
CA THR A 10 -21.95 23.77 -4.00
C THR A 10 -20.71 23.48 -4.80
N VAL A 11 -19.57 23.89 -4.24
CA VAL A 11 -18.28 23.33 -4.62
C VAL A 11 -18.33 21.87 -4.19
N PHE A 12 -18.72 20.99 -5.11
CA PHE A 12 -18.37 19.58 -4.97
C PHE A 12 -16.85 19.55 -4.92
N GLY A 13 -16.32 19.22 -3.74
CA GLY A 13 -14.90 19.06 -3.53
C GLY A 13 -14.40 18.02 -4.52
N ALA A 14 -13.84 18.49 -5.63
CA ALA A 14 -13.09 17.67 -6.54
C ALA A 14 -12.00 17.02 -5.69
N VAL A 15 -12.17 15.73 -5.41
CA VAL A 15 -11.10 14.89 -4.91
C VAL A 15 -10.02 14.98 -5.97
N ARG A 16 -9.04 15.86 -5.74
CA ARG A 16 -7.78 15.84 -6.47
C ARG A 16 -7.12 14.54 -6.04
N THR A 17 -7.44 13.45 -6.74
CA THR A 17 -6.52 12.33 -6.85
C THR A 17 -5.33 12.89 -7.62
N SER A 18 -4.37 13.44 -6.87
CA SER A 18 -3.02 13.67 -7.35
C SER A 18 -2.50 12.32 -7.79
N PHE A 19 -2.64 12.01 -9.08
CA PHE A 19 -1.96 10.88 -9.69
C PHE A 19 -0.48 11.23 -9.63
N THR A 20 0.22 10.78 -8.60
CA THR A 20 1.66 10.87 -8.53
C THR A 20 2.20 9.93 -9.59
N GLU A 21 2.66 10.51 -10.69
CA GLU A 21 3.45 9.82 -11.70
C GLU A 21 4.72 9.32 -10.99
N GLN A 22 4.72 8.04 -10.60
CA GLN A 22 5.89 7.42 -10.03
C GLN A 22 6.94 7.32 -11.12
N ILE A 23 7.98 8.14 -11.00
CA ILE A 23 9.19 8.00 -11.82
C ILE A 23 9.80 6.64 -11.46
N MET A 24 9.68 5.66 -12.36
CA MET A 24 10.37 4.38 -12.24
C MET A 24 11.87 4.62 -12.42
N SER A 25 12.63 4.53 -11.34
CA SER A 25 14.08 4.60 -11.35
C SER A 25 14.65 3.20 -11.13
N THR A 26 15.48 2.74 -12.05
CA THR A 26 16.16 1.44 -11.92
C THR A 26 17.39 1.61 -11.02
N HIS A 27 17.41 0.88 -9.90
CA HIS A 27 18.54 0.82 -8.99
C HIS A 27 19.13 -0.59 -8.98
N VAL A 28 20.45 -0.71 -9.16
CA VAL A 28 21.18 -1.98 -9.02
C VAL A 28 21.60 -2.15 -7.57
N VAL A 29 21.25 -3.29 -6.98
CA VAL A 29 21.64 -3.66 -5.61
C VAL A 29 22.45 -4.95 -5.68
N GLU A 30 23.68 -4.87 -5.21
CA GLU A 30 24.56 -6.04 -5.03
C GLU A 30 24.15 -6.79 -3.77
N LEU A 31 23.90 -8.09 -3.90
CA LEU A 31 23.56 -8.98 -2.77
C LEU A 31 24.66 -10.03 -2.61
N SER A 32 25.02 -10.34 -1.36
CA SER A 32 26.01 -11.39 -1.12
C SER A 32 25.50 -12.76 -1.59
N SER A 33 26.41 -13.61 -2.04
CA SER A 33 26.10 -14.97 -2.49
C SER A 33 25.37 -15.79 -1.42
N ASP A 34 25.67 -15.54 -0.14
CA ASP A 34 25.05 -16.22 0.99
C ASP A 34 23.57 -15.84 1.11
N LEU A 35 23.22 -14.56 0.99
CA LEU A 35 21.82 -14.13 0.98
C LEU A 35 21.06 -14.73 -0.21
N VAL A 36 21.67 -14.74 -1.40
CA VAL A 36 21.05 -15.35 -2.59
C VAL A 36 20.75 -16.85 -2.37
N ARG A 37 21.64 -17.57 -1.67
CA ARG A 37 21.43 -18.98 -1.32
C ARG A 37 20.24 -19.21 -0.39
N PHE A 38 19.95 -18.26 0.51
CA PHE A 38 18.77 -18.34 1.38
C PHE A 38 17.49 -17.89 0.69
N LEU A 39 17.56 -16.96 -0.27
CA LEU A 39 16.39 -16.45 -0.98
C LEU A 39 15.87 -17.42 -2.05
N ARG A 40 16.76 -18.08 -2.80
CA ARG A 40 16.36 -18.99 -3.89
C ARG A 40 15.40 -20.11 -3.47
N PRO A 41 15.58 -20.79 -2.32
CA PRO A 41 14.67 -21.87 -1.91
C PRO A 41 13.28 -21.40 -1.48
N LEU A 42 13.06 -20.09 -1.25
CA LEU A 42 11.78 -19.58 -0.76
C LEU A 42 10.72 -19.51 -1.85
N SER A 43 11.10 -19.46 -3.13
CA SER A 43 10.18 -19.36 -4.25
C SER A 43 10.87 -19.66 -5.58
N ASP A 44 10.15 -20.28 -6.52
CA ASP A 44 10.59 -20.46 -7.91
C ASP A 44 10.50 -19.17 -8.75
N ARG A 45 10.01 -18.07 -8.16
CA ARG A 45 9.89 -16.76 -8.82
C ARG A 45 11.25 -16.08 -9.02
N PRO A 46 11.35 -15.12 -9.95
CA PRO A 46 12.54 -14.30 -10.11
C PRO A 46 12.97 -13.64 -8.80
N LEU A 47 14.28 -13.67 -8.50
CA LEU A 47 14.84 -13.15 -7.24
C LEU A 47 14.40 -11.71 -6.97
N ARG A 48 14.35 -10.88 -8.02
CA ARG A 48 13.89 -9.49 -7.95
C ARG A 48 12.50 -9.37 -7.35
N GLU A 49 11.54 -10.17 -7.81
CA GLU A 49 10.15 -10.12 -7.33
C GLU A 49 10.05 -10.54 -5.87
N VAL A 50 10.75 -11.61 -5.49
CA VAL A 50 10.81 -12.09 -4.11
C VAL A 50 11.43 -11.03 -3.21
N THR A 51 12.52 -10.40 -3.64
CA THR A 51 13.18 -9.33 -2.89
C THR A 51 12.28 -8.11 -2.73
N GLU A 52 11.63 -7.65 -3.79
CA GLU A 52 10.68 -6.52 -3.73
C GLU A 52 9.53 -6.81 -2.78
N GLU A 53 8.97 -8.01 -2.86
CA GLU A 53 7.91 -8.44 -1.96
C GLU A 53 8.34 -8.45 -0.49
N LEU A 54 9.48 -9.07 -0.19
CA LEU A 54 10.02 -9.10 1.17
C LEU A 54 10.31 -7.69 1.71
N LEU A 55 10.81 -6.79 0.87
CA LEU A 55 11.05 -5.38 1.25
C LEU A 55 9.73 -4.65 1.55
N VAL A 56 8.71 -4.80 0.70
CA VAL A 56 7.40 -4.17 0.94
C VAL A 56 6.78 -4.68 2.24
N LEU A 57 6.83 -5.99 2.47
CA LEU A 57 6.32 -6.59 3.71
C LEU A 57 7.08 -6.08 4.94
N GLU A 58 8.41 -6.00 4.87
CA GLU A 58 9.23 -5.51 5.99
C GLU A 58 8.97 -4.03 6.29
N LEU A 59 8.84 -3.18 5.26
CA LEU A 59 8.52 -1.77 5.43
C LEU A 59 7.11 -1.57 5.99
N TYR A 60 6.14 -2.39 5.54
CA TYR A 60 4.79 -2.39 6.10
C TYR A 60 4.79 -2.82 7.57
N ARG A 61 5.53 -3.88 7.90
CA ARG A 61 5.69 -4.38 9.28
C ARG A 61 6.30 -3.33 10.21
N ARG A 62 7.22 -2.50 9.70
CA ARG A 62 7.82 -1.35 10.43
C ARG A 62 6.97 -0.09 10.42
N HIS A 63 5.75 -0.13 9.86
CA HIS A 63 4.84 1.00 9.70
C HIS A 63 5.40 2.18 8.90
N GLN A 64 6.42 1.92 8.08
CA GLN A 64 6.97 2.90 7.14
C GLN A 64 6.14 2.97 5.85
N LEU A 65 5.33 1.94 5.62
CA LEU A 65 4.52 1.78 4.43
C LEU A 65 3.06 1.56 4.83
N SER A 66 2.12 2.26 4.19
CA SER A 66 0.69 2.08 4.44
C SER A 66 0.16 0.86 3.71
N SER A 67 -0.95 0.27 4.17
CA SER A 67 -1.58 -0.86 3.46
C SER A 67 -1.98 -0.54 2.01
N GLY A 68 -2.39 0.70 1.73
CA GLY A 68 -2.72 1.13 0.37
C GLY A 68 -1.48 1.18 -0.53
N LYS A 69 -0.39 1.81 -0.06
CA LYS A 69 0.84 1.90 -0.85
C LYS A 69 1.50 0.53 -1.04
N ALA A 70 1.38 -0.36 -0.06
CA ALA A 70 1.95 -1.70 -0.14
C ALA A 70 1.25 -2.53 -1.22
N ALA A 71 -0.08 -2.44 -1.26
CA ALA A 71 -0.89 -3.08 -2.27
C ALA A 71 -0.56 -2.56 -3.69
N GLU A 72 -0.42 -1.25 -3.84
CA GLU A 72 -0.01 -0.61 -5.09
C GLU A 72 1.35 -1.13 -5.58
N LEU A 73 2.36 -1.20 -4.70
CA LEU A 73 3.71 -1.68 -5.06
C LEU A 73 3.75 -3.16 -5.44
N LEU A 74 2.83 -3.99 -4.90
CA LEU A 74 2.71 -5.40 -5.24
C LEU A 74 1.67 -5.68 -6.32
N GLY A 75 1.07 -4.65 -6.92
CA GLY A 75 0.10 -4.79 -8.01
C GLY A 75 -1.19 -5.52 -7.61
N MET A 76 -1.62 -5.41 -6.35
CA MET A 76 -2.85 -6.06 -5.83
C MET A 76 -3.79 -5.05 -5.18
N SER A 77 -5.03 -5.46 -4.92
CA SER A 77 -5.97 -4.61 -4.18
C SER A 77 -5.56 -4.50 -2.71
N ARG A 78 -5.98 -3.41 -2.05
CA ARG A 78 -5.71 -3.19 -0.62
C ARG A 78 -6.23 -4.32 0.27
N TRP A 79 -7.41 -4.87 -0.06
CA TRP A 79 -7.99 -5.97 0.71
C TRP A 79 -7.18 -7.26 0.54
N GLU A 80 -6.79 -7.60 -0.68
CA GLU A 80 -5.90 -8.74 -0.95
C GLU A 80 -4.59 -8.60 -0.18
N PHE A 81 -3.99 -7.41 -0.17
CA PHE A 81 -2.77 -7.16 0.58
C PHE A 81 -2.93 -7.39 2.09
N ILE A 82 -4.04 -6.91 2.69
CA ILE A 82 -4.29 -7.11 4.13
C ILE A 82 -4.42 -8.60 4.45
N HIS A 83 -5.15 -9.36 3.63
CA HIS A 83 -5.26 -10.81 3.79
C HIS A 83 -3.90 -11.51 3.58
N TYR A 84 -3.15 -11.07 2.58
CA TYR A 84 -1.82 -11.58 2.28
C TYR A 84 -0.86 -11.38 3.46
N ALA A 85 -0.74 -10.15 3.96
CA ALA A 85 0.09 -9.80 5.12
C ALA A 85 -0.32 -10.58 6.37
N SER A 86 -1.62 -10.77 6.60
CA SER A 86 -2.13 -11.56 7.72
C SER A 86 -1.71 -13.03 7.65
N ARG A 87 -1.67 -13.64 6.45
CA ARG A 87 -1.18 -15.02 6.27
C ARG A 87 0.31 -15.15 6.56
N GLN A 88 1.07 -14.08 6.33
CA GLN A 88 2.48 -13.98 6.68
C GLN A 88 2.73 -13.63 8.17
N GLY A 89 1.67 -13.61 9.00
CA GLY A 89 1.76 -13.28 10.42
C GLY A 89 1.97 -11.79 10.71
N ILE A 90 1.88 -10.92 9.70
CA ILE A 90 2.02 -9.47 9.86
C ILE A 90 0.65 -8.90 10.21
N ARG A 91 0.48 -8.49 11.47
CA ARG A 91 -0.77 -7.94 11.96
C ARG A 91 -1.02 -6.55 11.36
N SER A 92 -2.19 -6.35 10.75
CA SER A 92 -2.63 -5.04 10.31
C SER A 92 -2.95 -4.15 11.51
N LEU A 93 -2.11 -3.16 11.80
CA LEU A 93 -2.39 -2.11 12.78
C LEU A 93 -3.38 -1.10 12.20
N THR A 94 -4.64 -1.50 12.05
CA THR A 94 -5.77 -0.57 11.92
C THR A 94 -7.02 -1.24 12.47
N LEU A 95 -7.14 -1.29 13.79
CA LEU A 95 -8.44 -1.13 14.41
C LEU A 95 -8.62 0.38 14.59
N PRO A 96 -9.68 1.01 14.05
CA PRO A 96 -10.02 2.35 14.47
C PRO A 96 -10.17 2.30 15.98
N LYS A 97 -9.49 3.18 16.72
CA LYS A 97 -9.89 3.42 18.11
C LYS A 97 -11.34 3.90 18.03
N MET A 98 -12.29 3.02 18.33
CA MET A 98 -13.66 3.43 18.61
C MET A 98 -13.53 4.49 19.70
N LYS A 99 -13.82 5.74 19.34
CA LYS A 99 -13.94 6.80 20.33
C LYS A 99 -15.00 6.30 21.30
N SER A 100 -14.59 6.04 22.53
CA SER A 100 -15.46 5.85 23.69
C SER A 100 -16.65 6.79 23.55
N MET A 101 -17.81 6.24 23.18
CA MET A 101 -19.08 6.95 23.35
C MET A 101 -19.17 7.27 24.83
N LYS A 102 -19.07 8.55 25.17
CA LYS A 102 -19.49 9.01 26.48
C LYS A 102 -20.97 8.67 26.57
N SER A 103 -21.30 7.74 27.47
CA SER A 103 -22.67 7.50 27.90
C SER A 103 -23.26 8.82 28.40
N PRO A 104 -24.53 9.12 28.07
CA PRO A 104 -25.22 10.33 28.51
C PRO A 104 -25.32 10.44 30.03
#